data_AF-A0A0B2W4R7-F1
#
_entry.id   AF-A0A0B2W4R7-F1
#
_cell.length_a   1.000
_cell.length_b   1.000
_cell.length_c   1.000
_cell.angle_alpha   90.00
_cell.angle_beta   90.00
_cell.angle_gamma   90.00
#
_symmetry.space_group_name_H-M   'P 1'
#
loop_
_entity.id
_entity.type
_entity.pdbx_description
1 polymer ?
#
loop_
_entity_poly.entity_id
_entity_poly.type
_entity_poly.pdbx_seq_one_letter_code
_entity_poly.pdbx_strand_id
1 'polypeptide(L)' 'MYSMLVNSCYAEGGDHQKELVIDERGCSLDTFVIPTPEYDKSGMLAKARSLVFKFPDRTDIAFQCDILRDVL' A
#
# COMPACT_ATOMS: atom_id res chain seq x y z
N MET A 1 -9.61 6.12 20.65
CA MET A 1 -10.13 4.90 19.97
C MET A 1 -8.97 4.31 19.17
N TYR A 2 -8.84 3.00 18.98
CA TYR A 2 -7.66 2.43 18.26
C TYR A 2 -7.99 2.21 16.80
N SER A 3 -7.13 2.69 15.90
CA SER A 3 -7.16 2.43 14.46
C SER A 3 -5.79 1.97 13.96
N MET A 4 -5.73 1.47 12.73
CA MET A 4 -4.48 1.19 12.05
C MET A 4 -4.26 2.19 10.92
N LEU A 5 -2.99 2.45 10.60
CA LEU A 5 -2.57 3.19 9.43
C LEU A 5 -1.71 2.27 8.58
N VAL A 6 -2.17 1.98 7.36
CA VAL A 6 -1.35 1.43 6.27
C VAL A 6 -0.35 2.52 5.88
N ASN A 7 0.90 2.30 6.24
CA ASN A 7 2.01 3.23 6.05
C ASN A 7 3.00 2.59 5.07
N SER A 8 3.68 3.39 4.25
CA SER A 8 4.84 2.97 3.46
C SER A 8 4.70 1.58 2.83
N CYS A 9 3.90 1.50 1.76
CA CYS A 9 3.81 0.28 0.98
C CYS A 9 4.76 0.31 -0.22
N TYR A 10 5.37 -0.83 -0.50
CA TYR A 10 6.28 -1.04 -1.61
C TYR A 10 5.75 -2.10 -2.56
N ALA A 11 5.86 -1.83 -3.85
CA ALA A 11 5.72 -2.83 -4.91
C ALA A 11 7.13 -3.32 -5.31
N GLU A 12 7.33 -4.63 -5.21
CA GLU A 12 8.63 -5.28 -5.36
C GLU A 12 8.52 -6.39 -6.41
N GLY A 13 9.59 -6.66 -7.15
CA GLY A 13 9.63 -7.81 -8.06
C GLY A 13 11.07 -8.27 -8.27
N GLY A 14 11.37 -9.52 -7.91
CA GLY A 14 12.76 -10.04 -7.98
C GLY A 14 13.77 -9.29 -7.10
N ASP A 15 15.06 -9.33 -7.49
CA ASP A 15 16.24 -8.89 -6.71
C ASP A 15 16.20 -7.40 -6.28
N HIS A 16 15.60 -7.16 -5.12
CA HIS A 16 15.78 -5.99 -4.25
C HIS A 16 15.37 -4.61 -4.79
N GLN A 17 14.70 -4.51 -5.94
CA GLN A 17 14.13 -3.24 -6.39
C GLN A 17 12.73 -3.03 -5.79
N LYS A 18 12.61 -2.00 -4.94
CA LYS A 18 11.37 -1.63 -4.25
C LYS A 18 10.90 -0.27 -4.73
N GLU A 19 9.66 -0.16 -5.18
CA GLU A 19 9.02 1.12 -5.52
C GLU A 19 8.01 1.48 -4.45
N LEU A 20 8.12 2.66 -3.85
CA LEU A 20 7.11 3.17 -2.93
C LEU A 20 5.81 3.41 -3.71
N VAL A 21 4.68 2.89 -3.23
CA VAL A 21 3.36 3.03 -3.87
C VAL A 21 2.32 3.69 -2.96
N ILE A 22 2.50 3.60 -1.65
CA ILE A 22 1.72 4.34 -0.63
C ILE A 22 2.73 5.00 0.30
N ASP A 23 2.60 6.31 0.53
CA ASP A 23 3.51 7.11 1.36
C ASP A 23 3.32 6.87 2.87
N GLU A 24 4.14 7.52 3.68
CA GLU A 24 4.12 7.42 5.15
C GLU A 24 2.83 7.97 5.79
N ARG A 25 2.01 8.70 5.03
CA ARG A 25 0.71 9.22 5.47
C ARG A 25 -0.44 8.31 5.03
N GLY A 26 -0.13 7.19 4.37
CA GLY A 26 -1.10 6.27 3.83
C GLY A 26 -1.75 6.75 2.53
N CYS A 27 -1.17 7.74 1.85
CA CYS A 27 -1.66 8.25 0.58
C CYS A 27 -1.00 7.50 -0.59
N SER A 28 -1.78 7.10 -1.59
CA SER A 28 -1.21 6.53 -2.81
C SER A 28 -0.39 7.56 -3.58
N LEU A 29 0.72 7.12 -4.18
CA LEU A 29 1.53 7.93 -5.10
C LEU A 29 1.00 7.91 -6.55
N ASP A 30 0.20 6.90 -6.91
CA ASP A 30 -0.48 6.80 -8.19
C ASP A 30 -1.87 6.19 -7.97
N THR A 31 -2.86 7.07 -7.84
CA THR A 31 -4.25 6.68 -7.55
C THR A 31 -4.95 5.99 -8.72
N PHE A 32 -4.40 6.06 -9.94
CA PHE A 32 -4.94 5.36 -11.09
C PHE A 32 -4.60 3.87 -11.05
N VAL A 33 -3.36 3.53 -10.66
CA VAL A 33 -2.90 2.13 -10.57
C VAL A 33 -3.34 1.48 -9.26
N ILE A 34 -3.09 2.16 -8.13
CA ILE A 34 -3.46 1.70 -6.79
C ILE A 34 -4.11 2.85 -6.03
N PRO A 35 -5.40 2.78 -5.69
CA PRO A 35 -6.05 3.88 -4.98
C PRO A 35 -5.54 3.96 -3.53
N THR A 36 -5.69 5.15 -2.92
CA THR A 36 -5.49 5.33 -1.48
C THR A 36 -6.36 4.33 -0.70
N PRO A 37 -5.82 3.60 0.29
CA PRO A 37 -6.61 2.64 1.08
C PRO A 37 -7.82 3.29 1.74
N GLU A 38 -8.97 2.66 1.56
CA GLU A 38 -10.21 3.02 2.25
C GLU A 38 -10.35 2.22 3.53
N TYR A 39 -10.70 2.89 4.62
CA TYR A 39 -10.89 2.28 5.93
C TYR A 39 -12.37 2.07 6.23
N ASP A 40 -12.67 0.96 6.89
CA ASP A 40 -14.00 0.71 7.42
C ASP A 40 -14.31 1.61 8.64
N LYS A 41 -15.54 1.53 9.16
CA LYS A 41 -15.96 2.36 10.30
C LYS A 41 -15.14 2.13 11.56
N SER A 42 -14.58 0.93 11.73
CA SER A 42 -13.74 0.61 12.90
C SER A 42 -12.31 1.13 12.75
N GLY A 43 -11.86 1.43 11.53
CA GLY A 43 -10.46 1.78 11.24
C GLY A 43 -9.51 0.59 11.38
N MET A 44 -10.02 -0.64 11.48
CA MET A 44 -9.24 -1.88 11.65
C MET A 44 -9.23 -2.73 10.38
N LEU A 45 -9.94 -2.31 9.34
CA LEU A 45 -9.90 -2.92 8.01
C LEU A 45 -9.63 -1.84 6.96
N ALA A 46 -8.56 -2.02 6.19
CA ALA A 46 -8.20 -1.17 5.06
C ALA A 46 -8.25 -1.97 3.77
N LYS A 47 -8.73 -1.35 2.69
CA LYS A 47 -8.81 -1.98 1.36
C LYS A 47 -8.39 -1.00 0.27
N ALA A 48 -7.59 -1.48 -0.68
CA ALA A 48 -7.31 -0.80 -1.94
C ALA A 48 -7.49 -1.80 -3.08
N ARG A 49 -8.34 -1.48 -4.06
CA ARG A 49 -8.54 -2.34 -5.23
C ARG A 49 -7.71 -1.78 -6.38
N SER A 50 -6.53 -2.33 -6.60
CA SER A 50 -5.64 -1.90 -7.68
C SER A 50 -6.07 -2.47 -9.03
N LEU A 51 -5.60 -1.83 -10.10
CA LEU A 51 -5.46 -2.50 -11.40
C LEU A 51 -4.35 -3.55 -11.30
N VAL A 52 -4.41 -4.59 -12.13
CA VAL A 52 -3.31 -5.55 -12.24
C VAL A 52 -2.21 -4.91 -13.09
N PHE A 53 -1.00 -4.83 -12.54
CA PHE A 53 0.17 -4.29 -13.22
C PHE A 53 1.42 -5.13 -12.93
N LYS A 54 2.46 -4.94 -13.76
CA LYS A 54 3.79 -5.50 -13.54
C LYS A 54 4.84 -4.50 -14.03
N PHE A 55 6.04 -4.59 -13.49
CA PHE A 55 7.18 -3.88 -14.06
C PHE A 55 7.68 -4.61 -15.32
N PRO A 56 8.12 -3.90 -16.38
CA PRO A 56 8.56 -4.53 -17.62
C PRO A 56 9.65 -5.59 -17.41
N ASP A 57 10.65 -5.28 -16.59
CA ASP A 57 11.87 -6.08 -16.38
C ASP A 57 11.80 -7.02 -15.17
N ARG A 58 10.63 -7.15 -14.53
CA ARG A 58 10.42 -8.01 -13.35
C ARG A 58 9.51 -9.20 -13.69
N THR A 59 9.83 -10.36 -13.12
CA THR A 59 9.14 -11.65 -13.35
C THR A 59 7.85 -11.79 -12.55
N ASP A 60 7.79 -11.15 -11.41
CA ASP A 60 6.71 -11.21 -10.42
C ASP A 60 6.53 -9.84 -9.76
N ILE A 61 5.43 -9.71 -9.02
CA ILE A 61 5.17 -8.55 -8.19
C ILE A 61 4.63 -8.99 -6.83
N ALA A 62 5.19 -8.43 -5.78
CA ALA A 62 4.75 -8.57 -4.40
C ALA A 62 4.54 -7.18 -3.78
N PHE A 63 3.71 -7.14 -2.75
CA PHE A 63 3.44 -5.92 -1.99
C PHE A 63 3.85 -6.12 -0.53
N GLN A 64 4.63 -5.21 0.01
CA GLN A 64 5.01 -5.17 1.42
C GLN A 64 4.62 -3.81 2.00
N CYS A 65 3.95 -3.79 3.15
CA CYS A 65 3.51 -2.56 3.80
C CYS A 65 3.90 -2.57 5.27
N ASP A 66 4.20 -1.39 5.80
CA ASP A 66 4.30 -1.17 7.24
C ASP A 66 2.92 -0.81 7.81
N ILE A 67 2.64 -1.29 9.02
CA ILE A 67 1.36 -1.00 9.70
C ILE A 67 1.65 -0.27 11.00
N LEU A 68 1.20 0.97 11.10
CA LEU A 68 1.28 1.75 12.33
C LEU A 68 -0.02 1.68 13.11
N ARG A 69 0.10 1.71 14.44
CA ARG A 69 -1.05 1.89 15.33
C ARG A 69 -1.32 3.38 15.43
N ASP A 70 -2.53 3.78 15.03
CA ASP A 70 -3.00 5.14 15.21
C ASP A 70 -3.92 5.21 16.45
N VAL A 71 -3.70 6.23 17.28
CA VAL A 71 -4.45 6.44 18.52
C VAL A 71 -5.10 7.81 18.40
N LEU A 72 -6.37 7.79 17.98
CA LEU A 72 -7.27 8.95 18.01
C LEU A 72 -7.60 9.34 19.46
#